data_AF-A0A395N7L2-F1
#
_entry.id   AF-A0A395N7L2-F1
#
_cell.length_a   1.000
_cell.length_b   1.000
_cell.length_c   1.000
_cell.angle_alpha   90.00
_cell.angle_beta   90.00
_cell.angle_gamma   90.00
#
_symmetry.space_group_name_H-M   'P 1'
#
loop_
_entity.id
_entity.type
_entity.pdbx_description
1 polymer ?
#
loop_
_entity_poly.entity_id
_entity_poly.type
_entity_poly.pdbx_seq_one_letter_code
_entity_poly.pdbx_strand_id
1 'polypeptide(L)'
;MSYSTQLSAYIDGWLNTFTESADQSCDKPILNWNQMPTPPSSEITRSPKRPRYQDAQEEETPRPRARSQYDCVRDDVFKDQKPTGPSFRFALPTRPFSNAPSLPPSSSASGTSRSSSPVKRSTLGLLSKPIHFIAMKRSHLPKHIHKTYDAIFSIVNNIGFIPSAVRQQLEDNDEDVLDQWFFNGEGEDVLKEFTELRAIQAEAAAVQVEEASEGTWNLEVHGPLLKLAFKPFSRLRRKLLTHASISKPFIPSTSESSYYPTTKTKMIDWGISIFPPETIAEHISRMINNLPVSQRSINQTICGPVRNTPIALPIEIKIASGSLEEARGQLGLWIAAWYTRMNALKSCNEGMIAMPMIIVMEHEWKLLFAVDRRESIVSSTI
;
A
#
# COMPACT_ATOMS: atom_id res chain seq x y z
N MET A 1 -22.30 23.27 -25.33
CA MET A 1 -23.22 22.60 -24.39
C MET A 1 -22.51 22.43 -23.05
N SER A 2 -23.22 21.96 -22.00
CA SER A 2 -22.75 22.02 -20.61
C SER A 2 -21.56 21.11 -20.29
N TYR A 3 -20.57 21.63 -19.57
CA TYR A 3 -19.57 20.82 -18.84
C TYR A 3 -20.17 20.36 -17.50
N SER A 4 -21.12 19.44 -17.54
CA SER A 4 -21.82 18.93 -16.34
C SER A 4 -22.07 17.42 -16.37
N THR A 5 -21.09 16.63 -16.85
CA THR A 5 -20.96 15.23 -16.46
C THR A 5 -20.33 15.18 -15.06
N GLN A 6 -21.10 14.69 -14.09
CA GLN A 6 -20.79 14.78 -12.66
C GLN A 6 -19.61 13.88 -12.25
N LEU A 7 -18.90 14.22 -11.17
CA LEU A 7 -17.90 13.34 -10.57
C LEU A 7 -18.57 12.09 -9.96
N SER A 8 -19.87 12.12 -9.66
CA SER A 8 -20.67 10.90 -9.45
C SER A 8 -20.58 9.92 -10.61
N ALA A 9 -20.70 10.33 -11.88
CA ALA A 9 -20.56 9.41 -13.03
C ALA A 9 -19.13 8.85 -13.18
N TYR A 10 -18.12 9.53 -12.63
CA TYR A 10 -16.75 9.04 -12.53
C TYR A 10 -16.56 8.07 -11.34
N ILE A 11 -17.26 8.28 -10.22
CA ILE A 11 -17.32 7.36 -9.08
C ILE A 11 -18.11 6.09 -9.46
N ASP A 12 -19.22 6.23 -10.16
CA ASP A 12 -20.01 5.12 -10.70
C ASP A 12 -19.21 4.36 -11.75
N GLY A 13 -18.50 5.05 -12.66
CA GLY A 13 -17.55 4.42 -13.57
C GLY A 13 -16.39 3.71 -12.87
N TRP A 14 -15.90 4.23 -11.75
CA TRP A 14 -14.88 3.59 -10.91
C TRP A 14 -15.45 2.35 -10.20
N LEU A 15 -16.66 2.42 -9.66
CA LEU A 15 -17.37 1.28 -9.04
C LEU A 15 -17.69 0.19 -10.07
N ASN A 16 -18.15 0.54 -11.27
CA ASN A 16 -18.46 -0.41 -12.33
C ASN A 16 -17.21 -1.20 -12.79
N THR A 17 -16.00 -0.63 -12.68
CA THR A 17 -14.76 -1.40 -12.91
C THR A 17 -14.48 -2.50 -11.88
N PHE A 18 -15.35 -2.68 -10.88
CA PHE A 18 -15.36 -3.82 -9.95
C PHE A 18 -16.60 -4.73 -10.08
N THR A 19 -17.62 -4.39 -10.87
CA THR A 19 -18.94 -5.06 -10.80
C THR A 19 -19.51 -5.60 -12.10
N GLU A 20 -19.03 -5.18 -13.29
CA GLU A 20 -19.63 -5.58 -14.57
C GLU A 20 -18.74 -6.53 -15.38
N SER A 21 -19.29 -7.73 -15.62
CA SER A 21 -18.86 -8.67 -16.65
C SER A 21 -20.01 -8.85 -17.64
N ALA A 22 -19.80 -8.40 -18.88
CA ALA A 22 -20.66 -8.53 -20.07
C ALA A 22 -22.04 -7.81 -20.06
N ASP A 23 -22.46 -7.47 -21.29
CA ASP A 23 -23.83 -7.22 -21.77
C ASP A 23 -24.73 -6.19 -21.06
N GLN A 24 -24.77 -4.95 -21.58
CA GLN A 24 -25.72 -4.64 -22.68
C GLN A 24 -25.49 -3.28 -23.38
N SER A 25 -26.17 -3.10 -24.52
CA SER A 25 -26.09 -1.95 -25.42
C SER A 25 -27.00 -0.78 -25.01
N CYS A 26 -26.58 0.45 -25.33
CA CYS A 26 -27.50 1.58 -25.54
C CYS A 26 -26.98 2.51 -26.65
N ASP A 27 -27.85 3.30 -27.27
CA ASP A 27 -27.77 3.63 -28.70
C ASP A 27 -27.79 5.15 -28.99
N LYS A 28 -26.95 5.58 -29.96
CA LYS A 28 -26.92 6.92 -30.63
C LYS A 28 -26.55 8.18 -29.82
N PRO A 29 -26.23 9.31 -30.48
CA PRO A 29 -26.14 9.55 -31.93
C PRO A 29 -24.73 9.80 -32.47
N ILE A 30 -24.57 9.58 -33.79
CA ILE A 30 -23.33 9.86 -34.54
C ILE A 30 -23.22 11.36 -34.83
N LEU A 31 -22.06 11.97 -34.57
CA LEU A 31 -21.78 13.35 -34.96
C LEU A 31 -21.38 13.42 -36.46
N ASN A 32 -22.00 14.34 -37.20
CA ASN A 32 -21.71 14.57 -38.61
C ASN A 32 -20.57 15.60 -38.76
N TRP A 33 -19.44 15.20 -39.35
CA TRP A 33 -18.21 15.99 -39.42
C TRP A 33 -18.23 17.13 -40.46
N ASN A 34 -19.27 17.23 -41.29
CA ASN A 34 -19.29 18.14 -42.45
C ASN A 34 -19.68 19.60 -42.13
N GLN A 35 -19.64 20.04 -40.86
CA GLN A 35 -20.00 21.42 -40.46
C GLN A 35 -19.05 22.02 -39.40
N MET A 36 -17.86 22.43 -39.82
CA MET A 36 -17.08 23.49 -39.15
C MET A 36 -16.48 24.45 -40.20
N PRO A 37 -16.42 25.77 -39.93
CA PRO A 37 -15.91 26.75 -40.88
C PRO A 37 -14.37 26.78 -40.91
N THR A 38 -13.80 26.88 -42.11
CA THR A 38 -12.35 26.93 -42.36
C THR A 38 -11.76 28.30 -42.00
N PRO A 39 -10.61 28.38 -41.29
CA PRO A 39 -9.86 29.63 -41.12
C PRO A 39 -9.09 30.01 -42.41
N PRO A 40 -8.74 31.30 -42.61
CA PRO A 40 -8.03 31.76 -43.80
C PRO A 40 -6.54 31.39 -43.81
N SER A 41 -5.99 31.15 -45.00
CA SER A 41 -4.58 30.81 -45.24
C SER A 41 -3.64 32.02 -45.20
N SER A 42 -2.39 31.78 -44.83
CA SER A 42 -1.22 32.61 -45.18
C SER A 42 -0.05 31.70 -45.55
N GLU A 43 0.56 31.92 -46.71
CA GLU A 43 1.58 31.03 -47.28
C GLU A 43 3.03 31.45 -46.96
N ILE A 44 3.89 30.45 -46.71
CA ILE A 44 5.17 30.14 -47.40
C ILE A 44 6.02 31.39 -47.85
N THR A 45 7.31 31.53 -47.49
CA THR A 45 8.42 31.04 -48.35
C THR A 45 9.83 31.05 -47.70
N ARG A 46 10.49 29.87 -47.75
CA ARG A 46 11.94 29.51 -47.89
C ARG A 46 13.09 30.51 -47.54
N SER A 47 14.11 29.98 -46.83
CA SER A 47 15.53 30.42 -46.85
C SER A 47 16.24 30.04 -48.19
N PRO A 48 17.45 30.56 -48.58
CA PRO A 48 18.74 30.07 -48.00
C PRO A 48 20.05 30.94 -48.13
N LYS A 49 21.13 30.49 -47.43
CA LYS A 49 22.60 30.66 -47.69
C LYS A 49 23.33 32.01 -47.41
N ARG A 50 24.67 31.93 -47.23
CA ARG A 50 25.67 32.99 -46.86
C ARG A 50 26.56 33.39 -48.06
N PRO A 51 27.37 34.49 -48.02
CA PRO A 51 28.80 34.35 -47.64
C PRO A 51 29.54 35.55 -46.95
N ARG A 52 30.51 35.19 -46.08
CA ARG A 52 31.88 35.74 -45.77
C ARG A 52 32.32 37.19 -46.11
N TYR A 53 32.98 37.87 -45.15
CA TYR A 53 34.37 38.47 -45.14
C TYR A 53 34.62 39.11 -43.73
N GLN A 54 35.62 38.67 -42.94
CA GLN A 54 37.01 39.18 -42.76
C GLN A 54 37.16 40.59 -42.15
N ASP A 55 38.14 40.90 -41.28
CA ASP A 55 39.10 40.16 -40.39
C ASP A 55 39.74 41.22 -39.43
N ALA A 56 40.67 40.99 -38.48
CA ALA A 56 41.50 39.85 -38.01
C ALA A 56 41.37 39.73 -36.45
N GLN A 57 42.29 39.33 -35.55
CA GLN A 57 43.72 38.91 -35.44
C GLN A 57 43.79 37.73 -34.40
N GLU A 58 44.82 36.89 -34.18
CA GLU A 58 46.25 37.06 -33.79
C GLU A 58 46.48 37.64 -32.39
N GLU A 59 47.24 37.03 -31.46
CA GLU A 59 47.97 35.73 -31.41
C GLU A 59 47.47 34.89 -30.17
N GLU A 60 48.06 33.82 -29.61
CA GLU A 60 49.31 33.02 -29.75
C GLU A 60 49.05 31.59 -29.15
N THR A 61 49.86 30.55 -29.47
CA THR A 61 49.97 29.34 -28.62
C THR A 61 51.33 28.63 -28.72
N PRO A 62 51.78 27.97 -27.63
CA PRO A 62 52.31 26.61 -27.80
C PRO A 62 51.92 25.60 -26.71
N ARG A 63 51.84 24.33 -27.09
CA ARG A 63 51.90 23.15 -26.19
C ARG A 63 53.18 22.35 -26.49
N PRO A 64 53.78 21.72 -25.48
CA PRO A 64 54.52 20.48 -25.71
C PRO A 64 54.13 19.31 -24.78
N ARG A 65 54.65 18.14 -25.17
CA ARG A 65 54.25 16.77 -24.78
C ARG A 65 54.56 16.36 -23.34
N ALA A 66 53.64 15.54 -22.83
CA ALA A 66 53.74 14.53 -21.76
C ALA A 66 55.12 13.93 -21.38
N ARG A 67 55.30 13.65 -20.08
CA ARG A 67 55.65 12.31 -19.56
C ARG A 67 55.23 12.11 -18.08
N SER A 68 54.84 10.87 -17.77
CA SER A 68 54.46 10.31 -16.45
C SER A 68 55.33 10.69 -15.24
N GLN A 69 54.69 11.09 -14.12
CA GLN A 69 54.75 10.41 -12.80
C GLN A 69 53.77 11.07 -11.80
N TYR A 70 53.28 10.29 -10.80
CA TYR A 70 52.57 10.64 -9.53
C TYR A 70 51.57 11.84 -9.54
N ASP A 71 50.29 11.74 -9.16
CA ASP A 71 49.68 10.98 -8.04
C ASP A 71 48.23 10.55 -8.32
N CYS A 72 47.69 9.66 -7.48
CA CYS A 72 46.33 9.16 -7.54
C CYS A 72 45.39 9.82 -6.49
N VAL A 73 44.56 10.78 -6.94
CA VAL A 73 43.40 11.24 -6.15
C VAL A 73 42.15 10.52 -6.65
N ARG A 74 41.69 9.53 -5.88
CA ARG A 74 40.45 8.80 -6.08
C ARG A 74 39.68 8.87 -4.76
N ASP A 75 38.71 9.77 -4.68
CA ASP A 75 37.85 9.93 -3.50
C ASP A 75 36.85 8.77 -3.39
N ASP A 76 37.35 7.59 -3.00
CA ASP A 76 36.51 6.45 -2.61
C ASP A 76 35.83 6.78 -1.27
N VAL A 77 34.55 7.16 -1.33
CA VAL A 77 33.73 7.52 -0.17
C VAL A 77 33.29 6.27 0.59
N PHE A 78 34.24 5.65 1.31
CA PHE A 78 33.99 4.69 2.37
C PHE A 78 34.87 5.01 3.57
N LYS A 79 34.25 5.31 4.72
CA LYS A 79 34.93 5.39 6.02
C LYS A 79 34.09 4.68 7.08
N ASP A 80 34.67 3.64 7.65
CA ASP A 80 34.07 2.83 8.70
C ASP A 80 33.82 3.64 9.98
N GLN A 81 32.73 3.31 10.67
CA GLN A 81 32.70 3.34 12.13
C GLN A 81 32.17 2.00 12.65
N LYS A 82 33.06 1.20 13.23
CA LYS A 82 32.72 -0.07 13.90
C LYS A 82 31.90 0.19 15.18
N PRO A 83 30.82 -0.56 15.42
CA PRO A 83 30.35 -0.82 16.78
C PRO A 83 31.36 -1.73 17.50
N THR A 84 31.86 -1.32 18.66
CA THR A 84 32.74 -2.15 19.50
C THR A 84 31.91 -3.18 20.29
N GLY A 85 31.67 -4.34 19.69
CA GLY A 85 31.13 -5.52 20.39
C GLY A 85 32.22 -6.28 21.16
N PRO A 86 31.91 -6.91 22.31
CA PRO A 86 32.87 -7.73 23.05
C PRO A 86 33.19 -9.05 22.34
N SER A 87 34.45 -9.48 22.42
CA SER A 87 34.94 -10.70 21.78
C SER A 87 34.47 -11.97 22.49
N PHE A 88 33.55 -12.73 21.87
CA PHE A 88 33.28 -14.11 22.24
C PHE A 88 33.98 -15.08 21.28
N ARG A 89 34.79 -16.00 21.83
CA ARG A 89 35.44 -17.07 21.07
C ARG A 89 34.55 -18.29 21.04
N PHE A 90 34.34 -18.88 19.86
CA PHE A 90 33.73 -20.20 19.77
C PHE A 90 34.68 -21.26 20.31
N ALA A 91 34.22 -22.01 21.31
CA ALA A 91 34.77 -23.29 21.74
C ALA A 91 33.59 -24.21 22.06
N LEU A 92 33.53 -25.36 21.39
CA LEU A 92 32.51 -26.39 21.64
C LEU A 92 33.01 -27.34 22.74
N PRO A 93 32.19 -27.59 23.79
CA PRO A 93 32.32 -28.77 24.63
C PRO A 93 31.13 -29.71 24.46
N THR A 94 31.40 -31.01 24.57
CA THR A 94 30.41 -32.09 24.48
C THR A 94 29.48 -32.12 25.71
N ARG A 95 28.24 -32.61 25.52
CA ARG A 95 27.35 -33.12 26.60
C ARG A 95 28.11 -34.15 27.48
N PRO A 96 27.80 -34.35 28.79
CA PRO A 96 26.43 -34.65 29.23
C PRO A 96 25.96 -34.29 30.67
N PHE A 97 24.66 -34.50 30.87
CA PHE A 97 23.88 -34.81 32.11
C PHE A 97 24.02 -34.04 33.45
N SER A 98 22.84 -33.59 33.90
CA SER A 98 22.25 -33.72 35.26
C SER A 98 22.52 -32.68 36.36
N ASN A 99 21.43 -32.48 37.14
CA ASN A 99 21.29 -31.87 38.46
C ASN A 99 21.45 -30.34 38.63
N ALA A 100 20.63 -29.81 39.55
CA ALA A 100 20.59 -28.41 39.97
C ALA A 100 20.64 -28.33 41.52
N PRO A 101 21.27 -27.28 42.08
CA PRO A 101 21.01 -26.82 43.45
C PRO A 101 20.42 -25.40 43.49
N SER A 102 20.13 -24.88 44.67
CA SER A 102 19.21 -23.74 44.86
C SER A 102 19.61 -22.76 45.97
N LEU A 103 19.21 -21.48 45.80
CA LEU A 103 18.97 -20.45 46.84
C LEU A 103 20.19 -19.90 47.65
N PRO A 104 20.07 -18.77 48.40
CA PRO A 104 19.10 -17.67 48.33
C PRO A 104 19.79 -16.27 48.15
N PRO A 105 19.62 -15.18 48.95
CA PRO A 105 19.23 -13.88 48.37
C PRO A 105 20.14 -12.66 48.71
N SER A 106 20.02 -11.57 47.94
CA SER A 106 20.33 -10.21 48.43
C SER A 106 19.64 -9.09 47.64
N SER A 107 19.01 -8.20 48.40
CA SER A 107 18.67 -6.80 48.09
C SER A 107 19.91 -5.95 47.73
N SER A 108 19.81 -4.81 47.05
CA SER A 108 18.67 -4.12 46.40
C SER A 108 19.17 -2.97 45.54
N ALA A 109 18.57 -2.75 44.37
CA ALA A 109 18.66 -1.47 43.65
C ALA A 109 17.24 -1.03 43.24
N SER A 110 16.78 0.10 43.77
CA SER A 110 15.39 0.51 43.67
C SER A 110 15.01 1.11 42.31
N GLY A 111 14.19 0.37 41.57
CA GLY A 111 13.15 0.87 40.67
C GLY A 111 13.38 2.19 39.92
N THR A 112 13.89 2.08 38.69
CA THR A 112 13.40 2.92 37.58
C THR A 112 12.36 2.16 36.78
N SER A 113 11.28 1.75 37.46
CA SER A 113 10.04 1.41 36.78
C SER A 113 9.59 2.64 36.00
N ARG A 114 9.78 2.63 34.68
CA ARG A 114 9.26 3.66 33.79
C ARG A 114 7.75 3.52 33.79
N SER A 115 7.10 4.38 34.57
CA SER A 115 5.65 4.37 34.76
C SER A 115 4.94 4.33 33.41
N SER A 116 4.08 3.32 33.25
CA SER A 116 3.16 3.19 32.13
C SER A 116 2.11 4.30 32.23
N SER A 117 2.48 5.49 31.73
CA SER A 117 1.63 6.68 31.77
C SER A 117 0.23 6.37 31.23
N PRO A 118 -0.88 6.77 31.91
CA PRO A 118 -2.23 6.31 31.57
C PRO A 118 -2.79 6.72 30.19
N VAL A 119 -2.00 7.40 29.37
CA VAL A 119 -2.42 8.12 28.14
C VAL A 119 -2.16 7.28 26.87
N LYS A 120 -2.26 5.95 26.95
CA LYS A 120 -2.31 5.08 25.75
C LYS A 120 -3.70 5.01 25.10
N ARG A 121 -4.74 5.63 25.68
CA ARG A 121 -6.09 5.69 25.10
C ARG A 121 -6.10 6.47 23.78
N SER A 122 -6.04 5.74 22.67
CA SER A 122 -6.27 6.17 21.27
C SER A 122 -5.77 7.56 20.88
N THR A 123 -4.52 7.62 20.40
CA THR A 123 -3.99 8.75 19.62
C THR A 123 -4.94 9.22 18.51
N LEU A 124 -5.68 8.27 17.91
CA LEU A 124 -6.59 8.55 16.79
C LEU A 124 -7.87 9.29 17.22
N GLY A 125 -8.18 9.34 18.52
CA GLY A 125 -9.24 10.18 19.08
C GLY A 125 -8.84 11.65 19.28
N LEU A 126 -7.55 11.99 19.15
CA LEU A 126 -7.00 13.34 19.31
C LEU A 126 -6.79 14.06 17.97
N LEU A 127 -7.09 13.40 16.85
CA LEU A 127 -7.05 14.00 15.51
C LEU A 127 -8.23 14.97 15.36
N SER A 128 -8.05 16.07 14.61
CA SER A 128 -9.12 17.05 14.34
C SER A 128 -10.34 16.44 13.63
N LYS A 129 -10.16 15.28 12.97
CA LYS A 129 -11.21 14.36 12.53
C LYS A 129 -10.89 12.98 13.10
N PRO A 130 -11.44 12.59 14.27
CA PRO A 130 -11.05 11.37 14.97
C PRO A 130 -11.45 10.10 14.22
N ILE A 131 -10.71 9.01 14.47
CA ILE A 131 -11.04 7.68 13.96
C ILE A 131 -11.49 6.77 15.10
N HIS A 132 -12.65 6.13 14.90
CA HIS A 132 -13.22 5.17 15.83
C HIS A 132 -13.31 3.78 15.18
N PHE A 133 -12.79 2.76 15.85
CA PHE A 133 -12.92 1.37 15.42
C PHE A 133 -14.15 0.75 16.11
N ILE A 134 -15.04 0.14 15.33
CA ILE A 134 -16.27 -0.50 15.80
C ILE A 134 -16.49 -1.86 15.12
N ALA A 135 -17.37 -2.68 15.68
CA ALA A 135 -17.88 -3.88 14.99
C ALA A 135 -18.69 -3.46 13.75
N MET A 136 -18.47 -4.13 12.61
CA MET A 136 -19.18 -3.81 11.38
C MET A 136 -20.65 -4.23 11.44
N LYS A 137 -21.49 -3.40 10.82
CA LYS A 137 -22.87 -3.73 10.47
C LYS A 137 -23.08 -3.30 9.02
N ARG A 138 -23.86 -4.07 8.25
CA ARG A 138 -24.24 -3.74 6.87
C ARG A 138 -24.75 -2.31 6.69
N SER A 139 -25.55 -1.82 7.66
CA SER A 139 -26.07 -0.45 7.71
C SER A 139 -25.02 0.65 7.91
N HIS A 140 -23.79 0.31 8.29
CA HIS A 140 -22.68 1.26 8.36
C HIS A 140 -22.06 1.54 6.99
N LEU A 141 -22.30 0.69 5.98
CA LEU A 141 -21.69 0.80 4.66
C LEU A 141 -22.60 1.52 3.65
N PRO A 142 -22.03 2.23 2.65
CA PRO A 142 -22.78 2.71 1.49
C PRO A 142 -23.48 1.57 0.74
N LYS A 143 -24.66 1.83 0.18
CA LYS A 143 -25.50 0.82 -0.50
C LYS A 143 -24.74 0.02 -1.59
N HIS A 144 -23.86 0.67 -2.35
CA HIS A 144 -23.10 0.00 -3.42
C HIS A 144 -22.13 -1.07 -2.89
N ILE A 145 -21.70 -1.00 -1.62
CA ILE A 145 -20.83 -2.01 -0.99
C ILE A 145 -21.63 -3.19 -0.43
N HIS A 146 -22.96 -3.11 -0.32
CA HIS A 146 -23.76 -4.14 0.36
C HIS A 146 -23.60 -5.52 -0.31
N LYS A 147 -23.58 -5.61 -1.65
CA LYS A 147 -23.31 -6.87 -2.37
C LYS A 147 -21.95 -7.48 -2.01
N THR A 148 -20.91 -6.64 -1.93
CA THR A 148 -19.54 -7.06 -1.54
C THR A 148 -19.47 -7.49 -0.08
N TYR A 149 -20.12 -6.75 0.83
CA TYR A 149 -20.24 -7.11 2.23
C TYR A 149 -20.97 -8.45 2.42
N ASP A 150 -22.08 -8.66 1.71
CA ASP A 150 -22.88 -9.89 1.81
C ASP A 150 -22.07 -11.12 1.33
N ALA A 151 -21.33 -10.99 0.22
CA ALA A 151 -20.45 -12.05 -0.27
C ALA A 151 -19.31 -12.38 0.72
N ILE A 152 -18.67 -11.36 1.30
CA ILE A 152 -17.61 -11.55 2.29
C ILE A 152 -18.17 -12.13 3.60
N PHE A 153 -19.38 -11.74 4.00
CA PHE A 153 -20.07 -12.31 5.13
C PHE A 153 -20.38 -13.81 4.93
N SER A 154 -20.77 -14.24 3.72
CA SER A 154 -20.88 -15.67 3.39
C SER A 154 -19.55 -16.41 3.56
N ILE A 155 -18.44 -15.87 3.03
CA ILE A 155 -17.10 -16.47 3.18
C ILE A 155 -16.71 -16.61 4.67
N VAL A 156 -16.95 -15.58 5.48
CA VAL A 156 -16.64 -15.56 6.92
C VAL A 156 -17.50 -16.55 7.74
N ASN A 157 -18.66 -16.96 7.22
CA ASN A 157 -19.50 -18.02 7.81
C ASN A 157 -19.26 -19.39 7.15
N ASN A 158 -18.18 -19.54 6.37
CA ASN A 158 -17.84 -20.74 5.60
C ASN A 158 -18.98 -21.19 4.66
N ILE A 159 -19.51 -20.26 3.88
CA ILE A 159 -20.58 -20.50 2.89
C ILE A 159 -20.07 -20.16 1.48
N GLY A 160 -20.00 -21.15 0.60
CA GLY A 160 -19.75 -20.99 -0.83
C GLY A 160 -18.43 -20.30 -1.18
N PHE A 161 -17.32 -20.70 -0.54
CA PHE A 161 -16.01 -20.06 -0.65
C PHE A 161 -14.92 -20.96 -1.29
N ILE A 162 -15.16 -22.26 -1.42
CA ILE A 162 -14.25 -23.22 -2.05
C ILE A 162 -14.86 -23.75 -3.36
N PRO A 163 -14.12 -23.88 -4.47
CA PRO A 163 -14.61 -24.53 -5.68
C PRO A 163 -14.91 -26.02 -5.46
N SER A 164 -16.03 -26.52 -6.00
CA SER A 164 -16.40 -27.95 -5.93
C SER A 164 -15.30 -28.89 -6.44
N ALA A 165 -14.50 -28.48 -7.42
CA ALA A 165 -13.46 -29.30 -8.02
C ALA A 165 -12.26 -29.66 -7.10
N VAL A 166 -12.09 -29.03 -5.93
CA VAL A 166 -11.04 -29.42 -4.97
C VAL A 166 -11.52 -30.32 -3.83
N ARG A 167 -12.82 -30.70 -3.81
CA ARG A 167 -13.41 -31.51 -2.73
C ARG A 167 -12.63 -32.81 -2.50
N GLN A 168 -12.40 -33.58 -3.56
CA GLN A 168 -11.74 -34.88 -3.44
C GLN A 168 -10.33 -34.72 -2.84
N GLN A 169 -9.60 -33.67 -3.18
CA GLN A 169 -8.27 -33.41 -2.65
C GLN A 169 -8.27 -32.95 -1.19
N LEU A 170 -9.40 -32.53 -0.63
CA LEU A 170 -9.56 -32.30 0.81
C LEU A 170 -9.89 -33.62 1.53
N GLU A 171 -10.81 -34.40 0.97
CA GLU A 171 -11.20 -35.74 1.45
C GLU A 171 -10.01 -36.72 1.45
N ASP A 172 -9.19 -36.73 0.39
CA ASP A 172 -7.95 -37.50 0.25
C ASP A 172 -6.84 -37.10 1.26
N ASN A 173 -6.99 -35.96 1.95
CA ASN A 173 -6.06 -35.46 2.97
C ASN A 173 -6.60 -35.59 4.42
N ASP A 174 -7.73 -36.28 4.63
CA ASP A 174 -8.37 -36.47 5.96
C ASP A 174 -8.79 -35.14 6.64
N GLU A 175 -9.22 -34.16 5.84
CA GLU A 175 -9.78 -32.89 6.35
C GLU A 175 -11.29 -32.98 6.59
N ASP A 176 -11.78 -32.25 7.60
CA ASP A 176 -13.22 -31.99 7.78
C ASP A 176 -13.79 -31.30 6.54
N VAL A 177 -14.88 -31.83 5.98
CA VAL A 177 -15.51 -31.31 4.75
C VAL A 177 -17.01 -31.13 4.96
N LEU A 178 -17.55 -29.93 4.67
CA LEU A 178 -18.98 -29.62 4.79
C LEU A 178 -19.55 -29.10 3.45
N ASP A 179 -20.72 -29.60 3.06
CA ASP A 179 -21.34 -29.26 1.76
C ASP A 179 -21.52 -27.74 1.54
N GLN A 180 -21.85 -27.00 2.60
CA GLN A 180 -22.04 -25.54 2.53
C GLN A 180 -20.78 -24.76 2.15
N TRP A 181 -19.57 -25.33 2.27
CA TRP A 181 -18.32 -24.64 1.93
C TRP A 181 -18.18 -24.42 0.42
N PHE A 182 -18.85 -25.25 -0.40
CA PHE A 182 -18.57 -25.32 -1.82
C PHE A 182 -19.48 -24.43 -2.67
N PHE A 183 -18.92 -23.92 -3.76
CA PHE A 183 -19.65 -23.36 -4.89
C PHE A 183 -19.28 -24.10 -6.18
N ASN A 184 -20.17 -24.10 -7.17
CA ASN A 184 -19.90 -24.73 -8.46
C ASN A 184 -18.73 -24.02 -9.16
N GLY A 185 -17.57 -24.68 -9.20
CA GLY A 185 -16.34 -24.15 -9.78
C GLY A 185 -15.46 -25.29 -10.25
N GLU A 186 -15.27 -25.38 -11.57
CA GLU A 186 -14.57 -26.47 -12.25
C GLU A 186 -13.51 -25.91 -13.21
N GLY A 187 -12.41 -26.64 -13.38
CA GLY A 187 -11.36 -26.31 -14.34
C GLY A 187 -9.96 -26.71 -13.86
N GLU A 188 -9.06 -27.00 -14.81
CA GLU A 188 -7.67 -27.39 -14.53
C GLU A 188 -6.89 -26.30 -13.76
N ASP A 189 -7.21 -25.03 -14.02
CA ASP A 189 -6.55 -23.88 -13.36
C ASP A 189 -6.92 -23.74 -11.88
N VAL A 190 -8.09 -24.25 -11.47
CA VAL A 190 -8.47 -24.32 -10.05
C VAL A 190 -7.55 -25.26 -9.28
N LEU A 191 -7.20 -26.42 -9.85
CA LEU A 191 -6.29 -27.39 -9.23
C LEU A 191 -4.85 -26.87 -9.16
N LYS A 192 -4.44 -26.05 -10.14
CA LYS A 192 -3.14 -25.32 -10.09
C LYS A 192 -3.13 -24.28 -8.99
N GLU A 193 -4.18 -23.46 -8.87
CA GLU A 193 -4.31 -22.46 -7.79
C GLU A 193 -4.36 -23.12 -6.41
N PHE A 194 -5.09 -24.24 -6.25
CA PHE A 194 -5.09 -25.03 -5.03
C PHE A 194 -3.70 -25.58 -4.69
N THR A 195 -2.94 -26.04 -5.68
CA THR A 195 -1.54 -26.50 -5.48
C THR A 195 -0.62 -25.34 -5.07
N GLU A 196 -0.75 -24.16 -5.68
CA GLU A 196 -0.02 -22.95 -5.27
C GLU A 196 -0.40 -22.53 -3.83
N LEU A 197 -1.69 -22.62 -3.44
CA LEU A 197 -2.16 -22.34 -2.07
C LEU A 197 -1.62 -23.34 -1.05
N ARG A 198 -1.59 -24.65 -1.37
CA ARG A 198 -1.05 -25.69 -0.48
C ARG A 198 0.43 -25.53 -0.20
N ALA A 199 1.21 -25.08 -1.19
CA ALA A 199 2.61 -24.73 -0.98
C ALA A 199 2.77 -23.56 0.02
N ILE A 200 1.93 -22.52 -0.13
CA ILE A 200 1.91 -21.37 0.78
C ILE A 200 1.44 -21.78 2.20
N GLN A 201 0.49 -22.72 2.31
CA GLN A 201 0.03 -23.26 3.60
C GLN A 201 1.15 -24.02 4.34
N ALA A 202 1.92 -24.85 3.64
CA ALA A 202 3.05 -25.57 4.20
C ALA A 202 4.16 -24.62 4.66
N GLU A 203 4.48 -23.61 3.85
CA GLU A 203 5.45 -22.56 4.20
C GLU A 203 4.99 -21.73 5.41
N ALA A 204 3.70 -21.39 5.48
CA ALA A 204 3.11 -20.67 6.61
C ALA A 204 3.18 -21.46 7.94
N ALA A 205 3.13 -22.79 7.89
CA ALA A 205 3.37 -23.64 9.06
C ALA A 205 4.86 -23.66 9.45
N ALA A 206 5.78 -23.71 8.48
CA ALA A 206 7.22 -23.70 8.73
C ALA A 206 7.68 -22.40 9.40
N VAL A 207 7.34 -21.24 8.83
CA VAL A 207 7.74 -19.92 9.38
C VAL A 207 7.11 -19.63 10.75
N GLN A 208 5.98 -20.27 11.08
CA GLN A 208 5.40 -20.20 12.43
C GLN A 208 6.22 -21.01 13.45
N VAL A 209 6.66 -22.21 13.09
CA VAL A 209 7.51 -23.06 13.94
C VAL A 209 8.89 -22.45 14.18
N GLU A 210 9.41 -21.67 13.22
CA GLU A 210 10.68 -20.93 13.36
C GLU A 210 10.57 -19.63 14.19
N GLU A 211 9.39 -19.26 14.71
CA GLU A 211 9.11 -17.95 15.31
C GLU A 211 9.55 -16.77 14.39
N ALA A 212 9.36 -16.95 13.07
CA ALA A 212 10.06 -16.14 12.07
C ALA A 212 9.65 -14.66 12.06
N SER A 213 10.56 -13.83 11.54
CA SER A 213 10.37 -12.38 11.49
C SER A 213 9.19 -11.96 10.62
N GLU A 214 8.59 -10.81 10.94
CA GLU A 214 7.57 -10.15 10.12
C GLU A 214 8.03 -9.91 8.66
N GLY A 215 9.35 -9.74 8.44
CA GLY A 215 9.95 -9.69 7.11
C GLY A 215 9.93 -11.03 6.37
N THR A 216 10.12 -12.15 7.08
CA THR A 216 10.03 -13.51 6.55
C THR A 216 8.60 -13.84 6.15
N TRP A 217 7.63 -13.62 7.06
CA TRP A 217 6.20 -13.77 6.77
C TRP A 217 5.75 -12.96 5.55
N ASN A 218 6.24 -11.73 5.42
CA ASN A 218 5.99 -10.87 4.25
C ASN A 218 6.59 -11.42 2.95
N LEU A 219 7.73 -12.11 3.01
CA LEU A 219 8.43 -12.65 1.84
C LEU A 219 7.84 -13.98 1.37
N GLU A 220 7.60 -14.91 2.29
CA GLU A 220 7.28 -16.31 1.96
C GLU A 220 5.78 -16.65 2.04
N VAL A 221 5.00 -15.93 2.86
CA VAL A 221 3.56 -16.19 3.03
C VAL A 221 2.69 -15.09 2.40
N HIS A 222 2.74 -13.87 2.95
CA HIS A 222 1.82 -12.81 2.56
C HIS A 222 2.11 -12.29 1.15
N GLY A 223 3.39 -12.17 0.77
CA GLY A 223 3.80 -11.78 -0.57
C GLY A 223 3.30 -12.74 -1.67
N PRO A 224 3.52 -14.06 -1.55
CA PRO A 224 2.99 -15.07 -2.45
C PRO A 224 1.46 -15.17 -2.45
N LEU A 225 0.80 -15.15 -1.29
CA LEU A 225 -0.66 -15.18 -1.22
C LEU A 225 -1.30 -13.97 -1.95
N LEU A 226 -0.78 -12.77 -1.72
CA LEU A 226 -1.19 -11.56 -2.45
C LEU A 226 -0.79 -11.59 -3.94
N LYS A 227 0.24 -12.34 -4.34
CA LYS A 227 0.60 -12.53 -5.76
C LYS A 227 -0.45 -13.42 -6.45
N LEU A 228 -0.89 -14.48 -5.78
CA LEU A 228 -1.87 -15.44 -6.29
C LEU A 228 -3.26 -14.83 -6.35
N ALA A 229 -3.77 -14.27 -5.25
CA ALA A 229 -5.10 -13.64 -5.18
C ALA A 229 -5.29 -12.48 -6.18
N PHE A 230 -4.21 -11.77 -6.56
CA PHE A 230 -4.26 -10.71 -7.58
C PHE A 230 -3.84 -11.15 -9.00
N LYS A 231 -3.57 -12.44 -9.23
CA LYS A 231 -3.21 -13.03 -10.54
C LYS A 231 -4.29 -12.78 -11.63
N PRO A 232 -5.61 -12.86 -11.35
CA PRO A 232 -6.64 -12.54 -12.36
C PRO A 232 -6.74 -11.03 -12.66
N PHE A 233 -6.34 -10.17 -11.72
CA PHE A 233 -6.62 -8.75 -11.75
C PHE A 233 -5.51 -7.97 -12.45
N SER A 234 -5.51 -8.00 -13.78
CA SER A 234 -4.48 -7.40 -14.65
C SER A 234 -4.09 -5.96 -14.32
N ARG A 235 -4.98 -5.16 -13.72
CA ARG A 235 -4.77 -3.76 -13.30
C ARG A 235 -4.43 -3.55 -11.82
N LEU A 236 -4.46 -4.58 -10.96
CA LEU A 236 -4.05 -4.47 -9.55
C LEU A 236 -2.59 -4.87 -9.37
N ARG A 237 -1.86 -4.15 -8.51
CA ARG A 237 -0.45 -4.45 -8.18
C ARG A 237 -0.19 -4.27 -6.69
N ARG A 238 0.21 -5.35 -6.00
CA ARG A 238 0.77 -5.26 -4.66
C ARG A 238 2.07 -4.44 -4.68
N LYS A 239 2.27 -3.59 -3.67
CA LYS A 239 3.47 -2.78 -3.45
C LYS A 239 3.90 -2.96 -2.01
N LEU A 240 5.16 -3.32 -1.78
CA LEU A 240 5.75 -3.28 -0.44
C LEU A 240 6.00 -1.81 -0.06
N LEU A 241 5.54 -1.40 1.12
CA LEU A 241 5.49 -0.02 1.59
C LEU A 241 6.09 0.18 2.99
N THR A 242 6.83 -0.82 3.51
CA THR A 242 7.53 -0.83 4.82
C THR A 242 8.50 0.33 5.08
N HIS A 243 8.79 1.17 4.08
CA HIS A 243 9.59 2.40 4.18
C HIS A 243 8.86 3.67 3.68
N ALA A 244 7.61 3.54 3.23
CA ALA A 244 6.80 4.61 2.67
C ALA A 244 6.10 5.41 3.78
N SER A 245 6.78 6.42 4.30
CA SER A 245 6.21 7.30 5.34
C SER A 245 5.15 8.28 4.79
N ILE A 246 4.18 8.63 5.64
CA ILE A 246 3.29 9.77 5.42
C ILE A 246 4.14 11.04 5.23
N SER A 247 3.90 11.77 4.13
CA SER A 247 4.65 12.99 3.82
C SER A 247 4.15 14.18 4.65
N LYS A 248 5.08 15.03 5.12
CA LYS A 248 4.79 16.12 6.10
C LYS A 248 3.52 16.95 5.83
N PRO A 249 3.19 17.38 4.59
CA PRO A 249 1.98 18.16 4.32
C PRO A 249 0.66 17.42 4.50
N PHE A 250 0.69 16.10 4.67
CA PHE A 250 -0.49 15.24 4.81
C PHE A 250 -0.55 14.54 6.17
N ILE A 251 0.30 14.95 7.12
CA ILE A 251 0.17 14.52 8.51
C ILE A 251 -1.14 15.13 9.07
N PRO A 252 -2.05 14.33 9.64
CA PRO A 252 -3.33 14.84 10.13
C PRO A 252 -3.13 15.80 11.31
N SER A 253 -3.84 16.92 11.28
CA SER A 253 -3.93 17.85 12.41
C SER A 253 -4.53 17.16 13.64
N THR A 254 -4.10 17.61 14.81
CA THR A 254 -4.69 17.25 16.11
C THR A 254 -5.50 18.40 16.68
N SER A 255 -6.38 18.12 17.64
CA SER A 255 -7.02 19.16 18.45
C SER A 255 -5.98 20.00 19.23
N GLU A 256 -6.23 21.30 19.40
CA GLU A 256 -5.33 22.25 20.06
C GLU A 256 -5.11 21.93 21.55
N SER A 257 -4.13 21.06 21.84
CA SER A 257 -3.49 20.82 23.15
C SER A 257 -2.63 19.55 23.15
N SER A 258 -2.93 18.57 22.29
CA SER A 258 -2.23 17.28 22.33
C SER A 258 -0.84 17.38 21.69
N TYR A 259 0.20 17.37 22.53
CA TYR A 259 1.60 17.21 22.11
C TYR A 259 1.85 15.79 21.58
N TYR A 260 1.40 15.51 20.35
CA TYR A 260 1.70 14.25 19.67
C TYR A 260 3.17 14.27 19.20
N PRO A 261 3.99 13.25 19.52
CA PRO A 261 5.32 13.12 18.95
C PRO A 261 5.25 12.75 17.46
N THR A 262 5.15 13.77 16.61
CA THR A 262 5.07 13.67 15.13
C THR A 262 6.33 13.09 14.47
N THR A 263 7.29 12.61 15.26
CA THR A 263 8.64 12.19 14.89
C THR A 263 8.72 10.81 14.26
N LYS A 264 7.69 9.96 14.43
CA LYS A 264 7.49 8.74 13.64
C LYS A 264 6.29 8.89 12.71
N THR A 265 6.56 9.27 11.46
CA THR A 265 5.58 9.21 10.36
C THR A 265 5.29 7.74 10.05
N LYS A 266 4.09 7.27 10.46
CA LYS A 266 3.72 5.86 10.36
C LYS A 266 3.70 5.38 8.90
N MET A 267 3.96 4.09 8.75
CA MET A 267 4.06 3.34 7.49
C MET A 267 3.02 2.20 7.54
N ILE A 268 2.90 1.48 6.43
CA ILE A 268 2.10 0.24 6.29
C ILE A 268 2.90 -0.75 5.46
N ASP A 269 2.65 -2.05 5.60
CA ASP A 269 3.45 -3.09 4.95
C ASP A 269 3.18 -3.21 3.46
N TRP A 270 1.90 -3.20 3.05
CA TRP A 270 1.52 -3.28 1.64
C TRP A 270 0.45 -2.27 1.26
N GLY A 271 0.53 -1.80 0.01
CA GLY A 271 -0.57 -1.10 -0.65
C GLY A 271 -0.91 -1.77 -1.98
N ILE A 272 -2.14 -2.26 -2.13
CA ILE A 272 -2.62 -2.72 -3.43
C ILE A 272 -2.98 -1.48 -4.23
N SER A 273 -2.24 -1.26 -5.31
CA SER A 273 -2.37 -0.09 -6.17
C SER A 273 -3.18 -0.45 -7.42
N ILE A 274 -4.10 0.45 -7.80
CA ILE A 274 -4.77 0.37 -9.10
C ILE A 274 -3.89 1.05 -10.14
N PHE A 275 -3.65 0.37 -11.26
CA PHE A 275 -3.14 1.01 -12.46
C PHE A 275 -4.31 1.71 -13.20
N PRO A 276 -4.31 3.05 -13.30
CA PRO A 276 -5.33 3.79 -14.05
C PRO A 276 -5.20 3.52 -15.56
N PRO A 277 -6.27 3.68 -16.36
CA PRO A 277 -6.16 3.76 -17.81
C PRO A 277 -5.32 4.98 -18.22
N GLU A 278 -4.72 4.96 -19.41
CA GLU A 278 -3.77 5.98 -19.88
C GLU A 278 -4.27 7.42 -19.73
N THR A 279 -5.50 7.71 -20.14
CA THR A 279 -6.14 9.04 -20.02
C THR A 279 -6.24 9.54 -18.57
N ILE A 280 -6.44 8.62 -17.61
CA ILE A 280 -6.49 8.92 -16.17
C ILE A 280 -5.06 8.99 -15.59
N ALA A 281 -4.13 8.17 -16.08
CA ALA A 281 -2.71 8.23 -15.72
C ALA A 281 -2.09 9.59 -16.11
N GLU A 282 -2.41 10.10 -17.30
CA GLU A 282 -2.07 11.44 -17.73
C GLU A 282 -2.71 12.51 -16.83
N HIS A 283 -4.02 12.40 -16.56
CA HIS A 283 -4.74 13.38 -15.75
C HIS A 283 -4.13 13.49 -14.34
N ILE A 284 -3.88 12.34 -13.69
CA ILE A 284 -3.18 12.27 -12.39
C ILE A 284 -1.80 12.90 -12.50
N SER A 285 -1.01 12.55 -13.53
CA SER A 285 0.35 13.08 -13.72
C SER A 285 0.35 14.60 -13.91
N ARG A 286 -0.57 15.13 -14.73
CA ARG A 286 -0.77 16.56 -14.99
C ARG A 286 -1.19 17.31 -13.72
N MET A 287 -2.11 16.75 -12.95
CA MET A 287 -2.55 17.28 -11.65
C MET A 287 -1.39 17.36 -10.65
N ILE A 288 -0.68 16.25 -10.41
CA ILE A 288 0.35 16.19 -9.36
C ILE A 288 1.63 16.93 -9.73
N ASN A 289 2.01 17.03 -11.01
CA ASN A 289 3.21 17.76 -11.43
C ASN A 289 3.13 19.27 -11.13
N ASN A 290 1.93 19.83 -11.13
CA ASN A 290 1.68 21.24 -10.78
C ASN A 290 1.82 21.53 -9.27
N LEU A 291 1.96 20.51 -8.43
CA LEU A 291 2.10 20.66 -6.98
C LEU A 291 3.56 20.85 -6.54
N PRO A 292 3.81 21.42 -5.34
CA PRO A 292 5.13 21.46 -4.72
C PRO A 292 5.75 20.06 -4.59
N VAL A 293 7.08 19.93 -4.70
CA VAL A 293 7.80 18.64 -4.74
C VAL A 293 7.42 17.70 -3.58
N SER A 294 7.23 18.24 -2.37
CA SER A 294 6.80 17.51 -1.16
C SER A 294 5.35 17.00 -1.19
N GLN A 295 4.59 17.34 -2.24
CA GLN A 295 3.19 16.99 -2.45
C GLN A 295 2.93 16.31 -3.81
N ARG A 296 3.96 16.05 -4.64
CA ARG A 296 3.83 15.41 -5.96
C ARG A 296 3.55 13.91 -5.84
N SER A 297 2.34 13.56 -5.43
CA SER A 297 1.83 12.18 -5.37
C SER A 297 0.31 12.19 -5.34
N ILE A 298 -0.33 11.18 -5.93
CA ILE A 298 -1.78 10.96 -5.78
C ILE A 298 -2.13 10.50 -4.36
N ASN A 299 -1.19 9.83 -3.67
CA ASN A 299 -1.33 9.33 -2.31
C ASN A 299 -0.71 10.30 -1.28
N GLN A 300 -0.92 10.01 0.01
CA GLN A 300 -0.33 10.74 1.16
C GLN A 300 1.18 10.51 1.37
N THR A 301 1.84 9.81 0.45
CA THR A 301 3.29 9.57 0.45
C THR A 301 3.89 9.85 -0.92
N ILE A 302 5.04 10.52 -0.98
CA ILE A 302 5.80 10.76 -2.23
C ILE A 302 6.63 9.55 -2.70
N CYS A 303 6.48 8.40 -2.03
CA CYS A 303 7.16 7.14 -2.33
C CYS A 303 6.97 6.72 -3.80
N GLY A 304 8.08 6.51 -4.52
CA GLY A 304 8.10 6.32 -5.98
C GLY A 304 7.15 5.23 -6.51
N PRO A 305 7.15 4.00 -5.96
CA PRO A 305 6.31 2.89 -6.44
C PRO A 305 4.79 3.12 -6.41
N VAL A 306 4.32 4.14 -5.69
CA VAL A 306 2.90 4.51 -5.53
C VAL A 306 2.62 5.99 -5.87
N ARG A 307 3.58 6.72 -6.45
CA ARG A 307 3.45 8.18 -6.65
C ARG A 307 2.29 8.56 -7.58
N ASN A 308 2.10 7.79 -8.66
CA ASN A 308 1.14 8.10 -9.73
C ASN A 308 -0.04 7.11 -9.75
N THR A 309 -0.06 6.09 -8.88
CA THR A 309 -1.04 5.00 -8.85
C THR A 309 -1.79 5.00 -7.51
N PRO A 310 -3.12 5.21 -7.47
CA PRO A 310 -3.87 5.22 -6.22
C PRO A 310 -3.71 3.91 -5.43
N ILE A 311 -3.43 4.00 -4.13
CA ILE A 311 -3.57 2.87 -3.22
C ILE A 311 -5.07 2.71 -2.92
N ALA A 312 -5.63 1.55 -3.26
CA ALA A 312 -7.05 1.24 -3.08
C ALA A 312 -7.32 0.25 -1.94
N LEU A 313 -6.27 -0.40 -1.42
CA LEU A 313 -6.32 -1.27 -0.26
C LEU A 313 -4.97 -1.21 0.48
N PRO A 314 -4.84 -0.42 1.55
CA PRO A 314 -3.71 -0.51 2.47
C PRO A 314 -3.85 -1.76 3.37
N ILE A 315 -2.73 -2.41 3.63
CA ILE A 315 -2.61 -3.60 4.46
C ILE A 315 -1.51 -3.36 5.50
N GLU A 316 -1.85 -3.59 6.76
CA GLU A 316 -0.95 -3.59 7.91
C GLU A 316 -0.83 -5.03 8.42
N ILE A 317 0.38 -5.45 8.78
CA ILE A 317 0.69 -6.85 9.11
C ILE A 317 1.41 -6.90 10.46
N LYS A 318 1.12 -7.92 11.27
CA LYS A 318 1.83 -8.23 12.51
C LYS A 318 1.98 -9.75 12.68
N ILE A 319 3.08 -10.16 13.28
CA ILE A 319 3.27 -11.48 13.90
C ILE A 319 2.80 -11.46 15.37
N ALA A 320 2.79 -12.59 16.07
CA ALA A 320 2.26 -12.72 17.45
C ALA A 320 2.85 -11.75 18.49
N SER A 321 4.05 -11.19 18.25
CA SER A 321 4.65 -10.18 19.13
C SER A 321 4.09 -8.76 18.93
N GLY A 322 3.38 -8.51 17.82
CA GLY A 322 2.69 -7.26 17.52
C GLY A 322 1.26 -7.21 18.06
N SER A 323 0.69 -6.02 18.21
CA SER A 323 -0.67 -5.85 18.76
C SER A 323 -1.68 -5.31 17.76
N LEU A 324 -2.92 -5.82 17.82
CA LEU A 324 -4.03 -5.32 17.01
C LEU A 324 -4.34 -3.83 17.27
N GLU A 325 -4.08 -3.31 18.47
CA GLU A 325 -4.21 -1.87 18.76
C GLU A 325 -3.13 -1.04 18.05
N GLU A 326 -1.89 -1.53 17.97
CA GLU A 326 -0.82 -0.90 17.20
C GLU A 326 -1.12 -0.90 15.70
N ALA A 327 -1.54 -2.04 15.15
CA ALA A 327 -1.93 -2.17 13.74
C ALA A 327 -3.08 -1.21 13.38
N ARG A 328 -4.16 -1.20 14.19
CA ARG A 328 -5.25 -0.21 14.08
C ARG A 328 -4.72 1.23 14.20
N GLY A 329 -3.75 1.45 15.09
CA GLY A 329 -3.08 2.74 15.30
C GLY A 329 -2.19 3.21 14.15
N GLN A 330 -1.63 2.30 13.35
CA GLN A 330 -0.88 2.60 12.11
C GLN A 330 -1.83 2.85 10.95
N LEU A 331 -2.64 1.85 10.63
CA LEU A 331 -3.58 1.86 9.51
C LEU A 331 -4.60 3.00 9.62
N GLY A 332 -5.06 3.31 10.83
CA GLY A 332 -5.91 4.47 11.09
C GLY A 332 -5.22 5.81 10.81
N LEU A 333 -3.96 6.01 11.23
CA LEU A 333 -3.25 7.26 10.93
C LEU A 333 -2.93 7.38 9.43
N TRP A 334 -2.63 6.25 8.77
CA TRP A 334 -2.48 6.17 7.32
C TRP A 334 -3.74 6.64 6.60
N ILE A 335 -4.92 6.20 7.06
CA ILE A 335 -6.20 6.64 6.50
C ILE A 335 -6.51 8.10 6.83
N ALA A 336 -6.29 8.59 8.05
CA ALA A 336 -6.48 10.00 8.34
C ALA A 336 -5.64 10.89 7.39
N ALA A 337 -4.39 10.49 7.11
CA ALA A 337 -3.52 11.16 6.16
C ALA A 337 -4.00 11.03 4.69
N TRP A 338 -4.59 9.89 4.32
CA TRP A 338 -5.26 9.71 3.02
C TRP A 338 -6.47 10.65 2.88
N TYR A 339 -7.32 10.77 3.90
CA TYR A 339 -8.44 11.72 3.92
C TYR A 339 -7.95 13.17 3.76
N THR A 340 -6.89 13.56 4.48
CA THR A 340 -6.23 14.87 4.29
C THR A 340 -5.75 15.06 2.85
N ARG A 341 -5.10 14.04 2.24
CA ARG A 341 -4.64 14.10 0.85
C ARG A 341 -5.79 14.26 -0.14
N MET A 342 -6.83 13.44 -0.02
CA MET A 342 -7.98 13.44 -0.92
C MET A 342 -8.77 14.76 -0.84
N ASN A 343 -8.98 15.30 0.36
CA ASN A 343 -9.61 16.61 0.53
C ASN A 343 -8.79 17.74 -0.11
N ALA A 344 -7.45 17.65 -0.10
CA ALA A 344 -6.55 18.58 -0.79
C ALA A 344 -6.45 18.36 -2.33
N LEU A 345 -7.16 17.37 -2.89
CA LEU A 345 -7.24 17.10 -4.34
C LEU A 345 -8.66 17.23 -4.91
N LYS A 346 -9.69 17.15 -4.07
CA LYS A 346 -11.08 17.29 -4.48
C LYS A 346 -11.42 18.73 -4.83
N SER A 347 -11.91 18.96 -6.05
CA SER A 347 -12.42 20.26 -6.51
C SER A 347 -13.88 20.52 -6.15
N CYS A 348 -14.55 19.61 -5.44
CA CYS A 348 -15.98 19.69 -5.11
C CYS A 348 -16.32 18.96 -3.80
N ASN A 349 -17.47 19.30 -3.21
CA ASN A 349 -17.96 18.80 -1.92
C ASN A 349 -18.56 17.38 -1.98
N GLU A 350 -18.10 16.53 -2.89
CA GLU A 350 -18.59 15.14 -2.98
C GLU A 350 -18.07 14.30 -1.80
N GLY A 351 -18.90 13.34 -1.35
CA GLY A 351 -18.59 12.45 -0.23
C GLY A 351 -17.32 11.64 -0.46
N MET A 352 -16.67 11.18 0.62
CA MET A 352 -15.55 10.24 0.47
C MET A 352 -16.08 8.84 0.17
N ILE A 353 -15.40 8.14 -0.74
CA ILE A 353 -15.54 6.70 -0.89
C ILE A 353 -15.19 6.01 0.44
N ALA A 354 -15.86 4.91 0.76
CA ALA A 354 -15.43 4.07 1.88
C ALA A 354 -14.18 3.30 1.44
N MET A 355 -13.07 3.51 2.16
CA MET A 355 -11.79 2.87 1.86
C MET A 355 -11.73 1.50 2.57
N PRO A 356 -11.64 0.37 1.84
CA PRO A 356 -11.34 -0.92 2.47
C PRO A 356 -9.88 -0.93 2.96
N MET A 357 -9.60 -1.72 3.99
CA MET A 357 -8.28 -1.90 4.59
C MET A 357 -8.18 -3.31 5.15
N ILE A 358 -6.99 -3.89 5.24
CA ILE A 358 -6.77 -5.18 5.91
C ILE A 358 -5.79 -5.02 7.07
N ILE A 359 -6.05 -5.74 8.16
CA ILE A 359 -5.04 -6.09 9.16
C ILE A 359 -4.81 -7.60 9.07
N VAL A 360 -3.56 -8.03 8.96
CA VAL A 360 -3.17 -9.45 9.06
C VAL A 360 -2.48 -9.67 10.40
N MET A 361 -2.94 -10.68 11.14
CA MET A 361 -2.29 -11.17 12.37
C MET A 361 -1.87 -12.63 12.11
N GLU A 362 -0.64 -12.85 11.66
CA GLU A 362 -0.14 -14.15 11.18
C GLU A 362 -1.04 -14.76 10.09
N HIS A 363 -1.89 -15.74 10.47
CA HIS A 363 -2.86 -16.41 9.60
C HIS A 363 -4.23 -15.71 9.55
N GLU A 364 -4.55 -14.82 10.50
CA GLU A 364 -5.86 -14.15 10.56
C GLU A 364 -5.93 -12.91 9.67
N TRP A 365 -6.81 -12.93 8.66
CA TRP A 365 -7.07 -11.79 7.78
C TRP A 365 -8.35 -11.05 8.21
N LYS A 366 -8.22 -9.82 8.70
CA LYS A 366 -9.34 -9.00 9.21
C LYS A 366 -9.60 -7.83 8.27
N LEU A 367 -10.82 -7.76 7.72
CA LEU A 367 -11.23 -6.72 6.78
C LEU A 367 -11.84 -5.55 7.54
N LEU A 368 -11.48 -4.33 7.14
CA LEU A 368 -12.04 -3.10 7.70
C LEU A 368 -12.50 -2.16 6.59
N PHE A 369 -13.57 -1.40 6.83
CA PHE A 369 -13.97 -0.27 5.98
C PHE A 369 -13.92 1.04 6.76
N ALA A 370 -13.18 2.03 6.24
CA ALA A 370 -13.12 3.38 6.77
C ALA A 370 -14.15 4.30 6.07
N VAL A 371 -15.27 4.54 6.74
CA VAL A 371 -16.42 5.32 6.23
C VAL A 371 -16.43 6.73 6.81
N ASP A 372 -16.61 7.74 5.96
CA ASP A 372 -16.75 9.14 6.37
C ASP A 372 -18.09 9.41 7.08
N ARG A 373 -18.05 10.04 8.26
CA ARG A 373 -19.22 10.50 9.03
C ARG A 373 -19.24 12.02 9.25
N ARG A 374 -18.60 12.78 8.34
CA ARG A 374 -18.30 14.22 8.39
C ARG A 374 -17.35 14.58 9.52
N GLU A 375 -17.79 14.45 10.77
CA GLU A 375 -17.02 14.82 11.96
C GLU A 375 -16.00 13.76 12.37
N SER A 376 -16.17 12.51 11.93
CA SER A 376 -15.27 11.39 12.25
C SER A 376 -15.13 10.42 11.08
N ILE A 377 -14.17 9.50 11.20
CA ILE A 377 -14.04 8.33 10.32
C ILE A 377 -14.36 7.09 11.14
N VAL A 378 -15.29 6.27 10.66
CA VAL A 378 -15.69 5.03 11.33
C VAL A 378 -15.05 3.86 10.61
N SER A 379 -14.13 3.18 11.29
CA SER A 379 -13.49 1.96 10.84
C SER A 379 -14.27 0.75 11.35
N SER A 380 -14.87 -0.02 10.45
CA SER A 380 -15.75 -1.15 10.80
C SER A 380 -15.08 -2.47 10.45
N THR A 381 -14.77 -3.32 11.44
CA THR A 381 -14.15 -4.66 11.23
C THR A 381 -15.20 -5.74 10.98
N ILE A 382 -14.97 -6.60 9.97
CA ILE A 382 -15.47 -7.97 9.87
C ILE A 382 -14.38 -8.89 10.43
#